data_AF-A0A8B7ULZ2-F1
#
_entry.id   AF-A0A8B7ULZ2-F1
#
_cell.length_a   1.000
_cell.length_b   1.000
_cell.length_c   1.000
_cell.angle_alpha   90.00
_cell.angle_beta   90.00
_cell.angle_gamma   90.00
#
_symmetry.space_group_name_H-M   'P 1'
#
loop_
_entity.id
_entity.type
_entity.pdbx_description
1 polymer ?
#
loop_
_entity_poly.entity_id
_entity_poly.type
_entity_poly.pdbx_seq_one_letter_code
_entity_poly.pdbx_strand_id
1 'polypeptide(L)'
;MLLKQEPQRQHLACLGTWVLYHNLRIMIQYLLSGFELELYSMHEYYYIYWYLSEFLYAWLMSTLSRADGSQMAEERIMEEQQKGRSSKKTKKKKKVRPLSREITMSQAYQNMCAGMFKTMVAFDMDGKVRKPKFELDSEQVRYEHRFAPFNSVMTPPPVHYLQFKEMSDLNKYSPPPQSPELYVAASKHFQQAKIILENIPSPDHEVNRILKVAKPNFVVMKLLAGGHKKESKVPPEFDFSVHKYFPVVKLV
;
A
#
# COMPACT_ATOMS: atom_id res chain seq x y z
N MET A 1 -10.03 -21.32 -35.78
CA MET A 1 -11.37 -20.93 -35.27
C MET A 1 -11.16 -20.09 -34.02
N LEU A 2 -11.24 -18.76 -34.14
CA LEU A 2 -11.26 -17.86 -32.99
C LEU A 2 -12.62 -18.03 -32.32
N LEU A 3 -12.66 -18.70 -31.17
CA LEU A 3 -13.85 -18.77 -30.32
C LEU A 3 -14.29 -17.34 -30.02
N LYS A 4 -15.43 -16.93 -30.59
CA LYS A 4 -16.16 -15.73 -30.17
C LYS A 4 -16.40 -15.88 -28.67
N GLN A 5 -15.67 -15.11 -27.87
CA GLN A 5 -15.87 -15.04 -26.44
C GLN A 5 -17.33 -14.62 -26.20
N GLU A 6 -18.11 -15.49 -25.54
CA GLU A 6 -19.53 -15.23 -25.32
C GLU A 6 -19.70 -13.93 -24.50
N PRO A 7 -20.51 -12.96 -24.97
CA PRO A 7 -20.69 -11.67 -24.29
C PRO A 7 -21.10 -11.81 -22.82
N GLN A 8 -21.84 -12.85 -22.47
CA GLN A 8 -22.31 -13.13 -21.11
C GLN A 8 -21.17 -13.38 -20.11
N ARG A 9 -20.05 -13.99 -20.53
CA ARG A 9 -18.92 -14.27 -19.64
C ARG A 9 -18.14 -13.00 -19.28
N GLN A 10 -18.15 -12.00 -20.16
CA GLN A 10 -17.45 -10.75 -19.95
C GLN A 10 -18.10 -9.91 -18.84
N HIS A 11 -19.43 -9.84 -18.82
CA HIS A 11 -20.17 -9.11 -17.78
C HIS A 11 -19.96 -9.70 -16.37
N LEU A 12 -19.89 -11.04 -16.26
CA LEU A 12 -19.59 -11.72 -15.00
C LEU A 12 -18.17 -11.40 -14.49
N ALA A 13 -17.19 -11.35 -15.39
CA ALA A 13 -15.82 -10.97 -15.04
C ALA A 13 -15.72 -9.49 -14.59
N CYS A 14 -16.47 -8.59 -15.23
CA CYS A 14 -16.57 -7.18 -14.84
C CYS A 14 -17.20 -7.04 -13.45
N LEU A 15 -18.30 -7.74 -13.18
CA LEU A 15 -18.95 -7.75 -11.87
C LEU A 15 -18.01 -8.29 -10.79
N GLY A 16 -17.33 -9.41 -11.05
CA GLY A 16 -16.35 -9.98 -10.11
C GLY A 16 -15.21 -9.02 -9.79
N THR A 17 -14.69 -8.30 -10.80
CA THR A 17 -13.66 -7.27 -10.62
C THR A 17 -14.18 -6.10 -9.79
N TRP A 18 -15.42 -5.66 -10.02
CA TRP A 18 -16.07 -4.59 -9.26
C TRP A 18 -16.29 -4.98 -7.79
N VAL A 19 -16.79 -6.19 -7.52
CA VAL A 19 -16.98 -6.71 -6.15
C VAL A 19 -15.63 -6.82 -5.44
N LEU A 20 -14.61 -7.38 -6.10
CA LEU A 20 -13.27 -7.50 -5.53
C LEU A 20 -12.67 -6.13 -5.19
N TYR A 21 -12.83 -5.15 -6.08
CA TYR A 21 -12.38 -3.77 -5.84
C TYR A 21 -12.99 -3.18 -4.55
N HIS A 22 -14.30 -3.31 -4.35
CA HIS A 22 -14.95 -2.79 -3.14
C HIS A 22 -14.57 -3.58 -1.89
N ASN A 23 -14.47 -4.90 -1.97
CA ASN A 23 -13.99 -5.72 -0.85
C ASN A 23 -12.59 -5.29 -0.40
N LEU A 24 -11.65 -5.11 -1.34
CA LEU A 24 -10.30 -4.65 -1.05
C LEU A 24 -10.30 -3.26 -0.39
N ARG A 25 -11.13 -2.33 -0.89
CA ARG A 25 -11.25 -1.00 -0.28
C ARG A 25 -11.79 -1.04 1.14
N ILE A 26 -12.77 -1.90 1.42
CA ILE A 26 -13.30 -2.09 2.77
C ILE A 26 -12.25 -2.70 3.69
N MET A 27 -11.51 -3.73 3.23
CA MET A 27 -10.42 -4.34 4.01
C MET A 27 -9.31 -3.34 4.33
N ILE A 28 -8.90 -2.52 3.34
CA ILE A 28 -7.91 -1.45 3.52
C ILE A 28 -8.44 -0.43 4.55
N GLN A 29 -9.67 0.05 4.38
CA GLN A 29 -10.25 1.03 5.29
C GLN A 29 -10.37 0.47 6.71
N TYR A 30 -10.75 -0.80 6.88
CA TYR A 30 -10.80 -1.46 8.18
C TYR A 30 -9.45 -1.39 8.90
N LEU A 31 -8.35 -1.73 8.22
CA LEU A 31 -7.02 -1.65 8.83
C LEU A 31 -6.61 -0.20 9.11
N LEU A 32 -6.84 0.72 8.18
CA LEU A 32 -6.48 2.13 8.34
C LEU A 32 -7.25 2.80 9.48
N SER A 33 -8.52 2.46 9.68
CA SER A 33 -9.32 2.93 10.82
C SER A 33 -8.70 2.55 12.16
N GLY A 34 -7.96 1.45 12.25
CA GLY A 34 -7.25 1.10 13.48
C GLY A 34 -6.13 2.08 13.86
N PHE A 35 -5.53 2.78 12.89
CA PHE A 35 -4.62 3.89 13.20
C PHE A 35 -5.38 5.14 13.66
N GLU A 36 -6.45 5.50 12.95
CA GLU A 36 -7.29 6.67 13.28
C GLU A 36 -7.93 6.56 14.68
N LEU A 37 -8.25 5.34 15.10
CA LEU A 37 -8.82 5.02 16.41
C LEU A 37 -7.76 4.63 17.46
N GLU A 38 -6.47 4.73 17.14
CA GLU A 38 -5.35 4.42 18.03
C GLU A 38 -5.39 3.00 18.63
N LEU A 39 -5.88 2.02 17.85
CA LEU A 39 -6.07 0.63 18.30
C LEU A 39 -4.80 -0.22 18.22
N TYR A 40 -3.76 0.29 17.54
CA TYR A 40 -2.49 -0.40 17.35
C TYR A 40 -1.41 0.19 18.25
N SER A 41 -0.72 -0.68 18.96
CA SER A 41 0.53 -0.35 19.61
C SER A 41 1.67 -0.25 18.60
N MET A 42 2.71 0.53 18.92
CA MET A 42 3.88 0.72 18.04
C MET A 42 4.49 -0.60 17.52
N HIS A 43 4.59 -1.62 18.37
CA HIS A 43 5.16 -2.92 18.00
C HIS A 43 4.28 -3.74 17.04
N GLU A 44 3.03 -3.31 16.79
CA GLU A 44 2.10 -3.94 15.86
C GLU A 44 2.19 -3.32 14.45
N TYR A 45 2.70 -2.09 14.34
CA TYR A 45 2.68 -1.31 13.09
C TYR A 45 3.31 -2.06 11.91
N TYR A 46 4.38 -2.81 12.15
CA TYR A 46 5.15 -3.43 11.07
C TYR A 46 4.33 -4.46 10.27
N TYR A 47 3.55 -5.32 10.93
CA TYR A 47 2.73 -6.31 10.23
C TYR A 47 1.45 -5.70 9.64
N ILE A 48 0.92 -4.62 10.24
CA ILE A 48 -0.21 -3.89 9.66
C ILE A 48 0.21 -3.21 8.35
N TYR A 49 1.31 -2.45 8.38
CA TYR A 49 1.83 -1.78 7.19
C TYR A 49 2.31 -2.77 6.13
N TRP A 50 2.92 -3.90 6.52
CA TRP A 50 3.27 -4.98 5.61
C TRP A 50 2.04 -5.54 4.89
N TYR A 51 0.98 -5.84 5.63
CA TYR A 51 -0.24 -6.41 5.06
C TYR A 51 -0.92 -5.41 4.11
N LEU A 52 -0.89 -4.11 4.45
CA LEU A 52 -1.34 -3.07 3.55
C LEU A 52 -0.48 -3.02 2.27
N SER A 53 0.86 -2.98 2.37
CA SER A 53 1.74 -2.74 1.22
C SER A 53 1.92 -3.95 0.31
N GLU A 54 2.28 -5.11 0.87
CA GLU A 54 2.66 -6.31 0.14
C GLU A 54 1.44 -7.10 -0.32
N PHE A 55 0.31 -6.96 0.38
CA PHE A 55 -0.88 -7.74 0.11
C PHE A 55 -2.04 -6.89 -0.41
N LEU A 56 -2.70 -6.06 0.42
CA LEU A 56 -3.95 -5.41 0.01
C LEU A 56 -3.78 -4.41 -1.13
N TYR A 57 -2.79 -3.52 -1.07
CA TYR A 57 -2.54 -2.58 -2.16
C TYR A 57 -2.02 -3.28 -3.41
N ALA A 58 -1.24 -4.37 -3.29
CA ALA A 58 -0.83 -5.16 -4.45
C ALA A 58 -2.05 -5.78 -5.17
N TRP A 59 -3.00 -6.34 -4.41
CA TRP A 59 -4.27 -6.84 -4.95
C TRP A 59 -5.15 -5.74 -5.55
N LEU A 60 -5.23 -4.59 -4.90
CA LEU A 60 -6.00 -3.44 -5.39
C LEU A 60 -5.44 -2.94 -6.72
N MET A 61 -4.12 -2.79 -6.82
CA MET A 61 -3.45 -2.33 -8.04
C MET A 61 -3.62 -3.32 -9.19
N SER A 62 -3.51 -4.63 -8.92
CA SER A 62 -3.80 -5.67 -9.92
C SER A 62 -5.26 -5.61 -10.40
N THR A 63 -6.20 -5.42 -9.46
CA THR A 63 -7.64 -5.30 -9.76
C THR A 63 -7.97 -4.06 -10.58
N LEU A 64 -7.42 -2.90 -10.21
CA LEU A 64 -7.58 -1.64 -10.96
C LEU A 64 -6.95 -1.74 -12.36
N SER A 65 -5.79 -2.37 -12.49
CA SER A 65 -5.12 -2.54 -13.79
C SER A 65 -5.92 -3.45 -14.73
N ARG A 66 -6.54 -4.52 -14.20
CA ARG A 66 -7.47 -5.35 -14.97
C ARG A 66 -8.69 -4.56 -15.42
N ALA A 67 -9.28 -3.77 -14.52
CA ALA A 67 -10.44 -2.92 -14.84
C ALA A 67 -10.11 -1.88 -15.93
N ASP A 68 -8.99 -1.17 -15.81
CA ASP A 68 -8.52 -0.18 -16.80
C ASP A 68 -8.27 -0.84 -18.17
N GLY A 69 -7.65 -2.02 -18.17
CA GLY A 69 -7.43 -2.80 -19.40
C GLY A 69 -8.73 -3.24 -20.08
N SER A 70 -9.72 -3.72 -19.31
CA SER A 70 -11.04 -4.09 -19.84
C SER A 70 -11.78 -2.90 -20.43
N GLN A 71 -11.77 -1.74 -19.75
CA GLN A 71 -12.38 -0.51 -20.26
C GLN A 71 -11.72 -0.07 -21.57
N MET A 72 -10.39 -0.10 -21.66
CA MET A 72 -9.67 0.23 -22.90
C MET A 72 -10.01 -0.71 -24.05
N ALA A 73 -10.19 -2.00 -23.79
CA ALA A 73 -10.57 -2.96 -24.82
C ALA A 73 -11.99 -2.68 -25.34
N GLU A 74 -12.93 -2.39 -24.45
CA GLU A 74 -14.31 -2.03 -24.79
C GLU A 74 -14.37 -0.73 -25.62
N GLU A 75 -13.62 0.30 -25.23
CA GLU A 75 -13.54 1.54 -26.00
C GLU A 75 -13.00 1.30 -27.43
N ARG A 76 -11.99 0.44 -27.61
CA ARG A 76 -11.47 0.12 -28.95
C ARG A 76 -12.51 -0.57 -29.82
N ILE A 77 -13.26 -1.52 -29.26
CA ILE A 77 -14.33 -2.23 -29.97
C ILE A 77 -15.43 -1.25 -30.38
N MET A 78 -15.84 -0.33 -29.50
CA MET A 78 -16.84 0.69 -29.82
C MET A 78 -16.36 1.64 -30.92
N GLU A 79 -15.10 2.06 -30.89
CA GLU A 79 -14.52 2.93 -31.91
C GLU A 79 -14.43 2.24 -33.29
N GLU A 80 -14.13 0.94 -33.33
CA GLU A 80 -14.13 0.15 -34.57
C GLU A 80 -15.54 -0.01 -35.15
N GLN A 81 -16.54 -0.24 -34.29
CA GLN A 81 -17.95 -0.30 -34.71
C GLN A 81 -18.47 1.05 -35.24
N GLN A 82 -18.01 2.18 -34.68
CA GLN A 82 -18.41 3.53 -35.12
C GLN A 82 -17.73 3.98 -36.43
N LYS A 83 -16.51 3.50 -36.72
CA LYS A 83 -15.82 3.79 -38.00
C LYS A 83 -16.58 3.28 -39.23
N GLY A 84 -17.47 2.29 -39.07
CA GLY A 84 -18.35 1.81 -40.14
C GLY A 84 -19.54 2.73 -40.47
N ARG A 85 -19.82 3.78 -39.69
CA ARG A 85 -21.06 4.56 -39.80
C ARG A 85 -20.93 6.08 -40.04
N SER A 86 -19.78 6.73 -39.89
CA SER A 86 -19.64 8.15 -40.34
C SER A 86 -18.19 8.62 -40.52
N SER A 87 -17.95 9.38 -41.59
CA SER A 87 -16.63 9.88 -42.04
C SER A 87 -16.26 11.28 -41.53
N LYS A 88 -16.73 11.72 -40.34
CA LYS A 88 -16.32 13.01 -39.78
C LYS A 88 -15.27 12.84 -38.68
N LYS A 89 -14.00 13.09 -39.05
CA LYS A 89 -12.85 13.17 -38.13
C LYS A 89 -12.96 14.40 -37.22
N THR A 90 -13.69 14.29 -36.12
CA THR A 90 -13.60 15.26 -35.01
C THR A 90 -12.31 14.98 -34.23
N LYS A 91 -11.48 16.01 -33.99
CA LYS A 91 -10.23 15.91 -33.19
C LYS A 91 -10.55 15.21 -31.86
N LYS A 92 -10.05 13.99 -31.68
CA LYS A 92 -10.21 13.24 -30.41
C LYS A 92 -9.53 14.02 -29.29
N LYS A 93 -10.33 14.63 -28.41
CA LYS A 93 -9.85 15.09 -27.10
C LYS A 93 -9.26 13.88 -26.38
N LYS A 94 -8.08 14.03 -25.76
CA LYS A 94 -7.48 12.99 -24.90
C LYS A 94 -8.52 12.66 -23.82
N LYS A 95 -9.17 11.49 -23.92
CA LYS A 95 -10.18 11.07 -22.95
C LYS A 95 -9.51 10.89 -21.59
N VAL A 96 -10.13 11.43 -20.55
CA VAL A 96 -9.68 11.28 -19.16
C VAL A 96 -9.81 9.80 -18.80
N ARG A 97 -8.71 9.19 -18.33
CA ARG A 97 -8.73 7.82 -17.80
C ARG A 97 -9.36 7.85 -16.41
N PRO A 98 -10.60 7.34 -16.22
CA PRO A 98 -11.36 7.54 -15.00
C PRO A 98 -10.67 6.94 -13.75
N LEU A 99 -9.92 5.84 -13.91
CA LEU A 99 -9.23 5.15 -12.82
C LEU A 99 -7.81 5.67 -12.56
N SER A 100 -7.26 6.54 -13.43
CA SER A 100 -5.85 6.94 -13.35
C SER A 100 -5.50 7.58 -12.01
N ARG A 101 -6.38 8.44 -11.49
CA ARG A 101 -6.13 9.10 -10.20
C ARG A 101 -6.09 8.09 -9.06
N GLU A 102 -7.00 7.14 -9.06
CA GLU A 102 -7.09 6.13 -8.01
C GLU A 102 -5.92 5.16 -8.03
N ILE A 103 -5.46 4.75 -9.22
CA ILE A 103 -4.24 3.97 -9.41
C ILE A 103 -3.04 4.73 -8.85
N THR A 104 -2.89 5.99 -9.21
CA THR A 104 -1.79 6.84 -8.72
C THR A 104 -1.82 7.00 -7.20
N MET A 105 -3.00 7.26 -6.62
CA MET A 105 -3.15 7.37 -5.16
C MET A 105 -2.85 6.06 -4.44
N SER A 106 -3.36 4.94 -4.95
CA SER A 106 -3.12 3.60 -4.40
C SER A 106 -1.63 3.25 -4.43
N GLN A 107 -0.93 3.63 -5.50
CA GLN A 107 0.53 3.43 -5.61
C GLN A 107 1.31 4.30 -4.62
N ALA A 108 0.89 5.54 -4.37
CA ALA A 108 1.50 6.39 -3.36
C ALA A 108 1.30 5.80 -1.95
N TYR A 109 0.08 5.39 -1.63
CA TYR A 109 -0.26 4.73 -0.37
C TYR A 109 0.52 3.43 -0.14
N GLN A 110 0.62 2.59 -1.18
CA GLN A 110 1.43 1.37 -1.12
C GLN A 110 2.88 1.67 -0.76
N ASN A 111 3.48 2.70 -1.37
CA ASN A 111 4.84 3.13 -1.06
C ASN A 111 4.96 3.72 0.36
N MET A 112 3.98 4.48 0.84
CA MET A 112 3.97 4.95 2.22
C MET A 112 3.93 3.78 3.22
N CYS A 113 3.06 2.79 3.00
CA CYS A 113 3.00 1.58 3.82
C CYS A 113 4.31 0.78 3.76
N ALA A 114 4.88 0.57 2.57
CA ALA A 114 6.14 -0.14 2.41
C ALA A 114 7.30 0.58 3.12
N GLY A 115 7.35 1.91 3.01
CA GLY A 115 8.30 2.75 3.73
C GLY A 115 8.19 2.55 5.24
N MET A 116 6.97 2.67 5.78
CA MET A 116 6.71 2.46 7.21
C MET A 116 7.03 1.04 7.68
N PHE A 117 6.69 0.00 6.89
CA PHE A 117 7.06 -1.38 7.20
C PHE A 117 8.57 -1.52 7.37
N LYS A 118 9.36 -1.06 6.38
CA LYS A 118 10.83 -1.13 6.43
C LYS A 118 11.40 -0.30 7.58
N THR A 119 10.84 0.88 7.86
CA THR A 119 11.19 1.70 9.02
C THR A 119 10.98 0.95 10.33
N MET A 120 9.84 0.29 10.51
CA MET A 120 9.53 -0.43 11.74
C MET A 120 10.45 -1.64 11.94
N VAL A 121 10.75 -2.39 10.88
CA VAL A 121 11.68 -3.53 10.97
C VAL A 121 13.09 -3.04 11.31
N ALA A 122 13.57 -1.96 10.68
CA ALA A 122 14.88 -1.39 10.99
C ALA A 122 14.98 -0.88 12.44
N PHE A 123 13.92 -0.22 12.94
CA PHE A 123 13.85 0.19 14.34
C PHE A 123 13.82 -0.99 15.29
N ASP A 124 13.14 -2.09 14.94
CA ASP A 124 13.11 -3.28 15.78
C ASP A 124 14.51 -3.91 15.89
N MET A 125 15.22 -4.01 14.77
CA MET A 125 16.60 -4.51 14.72
C MET A 125 17.56 -3.66 15.58
N ASP A 126 17.37 -2.34 15.61
CA ASP A 126 18.18 -1.43 16.43
C ASP A 126 17.78 -1.43 17.92
N GLY A 127 16.71 -2.14 18.29
CA GLY A 127 16.15 -2.16 19.65
C GLY A 127 15.42 -0.87 20.01
N LYS A 128 14.89 -0.14 19.02
CA LYS A 128 14.16 1.14 19.18
C LYS A 128 12.65 0.95 19.24
N VAL A 129 12.15 -0.29 19.13
CA VAL A 129 10.73 -0.62 19.28
C VAL A 129 10.45 -1.10 20.69
N ARG A 130 9.62 -0.36 21.42
CA ARG A 130 9.19 -0.78 22.76
C ARG A 130 8.18 -1.93 22.64
N LYS A 131 8.55 -3.09 23.18
CA LYS A 131 7.69 -4.27 23.30
C LYS A 131 7.30 -4.47 24.77
N PRO A 132 6.00 -4.61 25.10
CA PRO A 132 5.56 -5.07 26.40
C PRO A 132 6.19 -6.43 26.76
N LYS A 133 6.32 -6.74 28.05
CA LYS A 133 6.55 -8.12 28.49
C LYS A 133 5.25 -8.88 28.31
N PHE A 134 5.24 -9.88 27.45
CA PHE A 134 4.06 -10.68 27.19
C PHE A 134 4.13 -11.96 28.03
N GLU A 135 3.25 -12.08 29.03
CA GLU A 135 3.15 -13.29 29.87
C GLU A 135 2.05 -14.24 29.38
N LEU A 136 0.97 -13.69 28.81
CA LEU A 136 -0.24 -14.42 28.39
C LEU A 136 -0.60 -14.19 26.92
N ASP A 137 0.28 -13.55 26.15
CA ASP A 137 0.01 -13.11 24.79
C ASP A 137 1.22 -13.40 23.88
N SER A 138 0.98 -13.53 22.58
CA SER A 138 2.02 -13.69 21.58
C SER A 138 1.72 -12.84 20.35
N GLU A 139 2.76 -12.57 19.56
CA GLU A 139 2.58 -11.87 18.29
C GLU A 139 1.59 -12.58 17.36
N GLN A 140 1.58 -13.91 17.38
CA GLN A 140 0.64 -14.71 16.61
C GLN A 140 -0.80 -14.43 16.99
N VAL A 141 -1.13 -14.46 18.29
CA VAL A 141 -2.49 -14.21 18.78
C VAL A 141 -2.95 -12.81 18.39
N ARG A 142 -2.11 -11.80 18.58
CA ARG A 142 -2.43 -10.42 18.16
C ARG A 142 -2.67 -10.34 16.66
N TYR A 143 -1.76 -10.88 15.85
CA TYR A 143 -1.89 -10.90 14.39
C TYR A 143 -3.22 -11.55 13.98
N GLU A 144 -3.50 -12.76 14.45
CA GLU A 144 -4.72 -13.49 14.14
C GLU A 144 -5.97 -12.71 14.54
N HIS A 145 -5.97 -12.04 15.70
CA HIS A 145 -7.07 -11.17 16.11
C HIS A 145 -7.24 -9.94 15.21
N ARG A 146 -6.16 -9.27 14.81
CA ARG A 146 -6.23 -8.08 13.93
C ARG A 146 -6.83 -8.43 12.56
N PHE A 147 -6.49 -9.60 12.03
CA PHE A 147 -6.89 -10.05 10.70
C PHE A 147 -8.09 -11.02 10.71
N ALA A 148 -8.61 -11.41 11.87
CA ALA A 148 -9.74 -12.34 12.00
C ALA A 148 -10.96 -12.00 11.12
N PRO A 149 -11.37 -10.72 10.96
CA PRO A 149 -12.50 -10.38 10.08
C PRO A 149 -12.29 -10.74 8.61
N PHE A 150 -11.05 -10.99 8.18
CA PHE A 150 -10.76 -11.36 6.79
C PHE A 150 -10.92 -12.86 6.51
N ASN A 151 -11.09 -13.68 7.54
CA ASN A 151 -11.27 -15.13 7.38
C ASN A 151 -12.57 -15.50 6.64
N SER A 152 -13.58 -14.63 6.64
CA SER A 152 -14.81 -14.82 5.87
C SER A 152 -14.71 -14.37 4.41
N VAL A 153 -13.60 -13.74 4.01
CA VAL A 153 -13.39 -13.24 2.65
C VAL A 153 -12.60 -14.28 1.86
N MET A 154 -13.20 -14.83 0.80
CA MET A 154 -12.54 -15.84 -0.03
C MET A 154 -11.45 -15.26 -0.95
N THR A 155 -11.58 -14.01 -1.38
CA THR A 155 -10.64 -13.38 -2.32
C THR A 155 -10.42 -11.91 -1.95
N PRO A 156 -9.18 -11.50 -1.68
CA PRO A 156 -7.98 -12.33 -1.68
C PRO A 156 -7.94 -13.29 -0.47
N PRO A 157 -7.31 -14.48 -0.58
CA PRO A 157 -7.26 -15.44 0.52
C PRO A 157 -6.47 -14.86 1.70
N PRO A 158 -6.95 -14.98 2.95
CA PRO A 158 -6.27 -14.38 4.09
C PRO A 158 -4.85 -14.94 4.25
N VAL A 159 -3.90 -14.06 4.57
CA VAL A 159 -2.53 -14.46 4.91
C VAL A 159 -2.49 -14.83 6.38
N HIS A 160 -2.17 -16.08 6.68
CA HIS A 160 -2.01 -16.54 8.06
C HIS A 160 -0.65 -16.14 8.65
N TYR A 161 -0.55 -16.14 9.97
CA TYR A 161 0.66 -15.67 10.67
C TYR A 161 1.95 -16.36 10.21
N LEU A 162 1.95 -17.69 10.04
CA LEU A 162 3.13 -18.41 9.57
C LEU A 162 3.58 -17.97 8.16
N GLN A 163 2.62 -17.75 7.25
CA GLN A 163 2.91 -17.25 5.90
C GLN A 163 3.46 -15.83 5.96
N PHE A 164 2.92 -14.99 6.84
CA PHE A 164 3.48 -13.66 7.08
C PHE A 164 4.95 -13.73 7.53
N LYS A 165 5.28 -14.60 8.50
CA LYS A 165 6.66 -14.78 8.95
C LYS A 165 7.58 -15.25 7.83
N GLU A 166 7.16 -16.23 7.03
CA GLU A 166 7.92 -16.71 5.88
C GLU A 166 8.16 -15.62 4.83
N MET A 167 7.11 -14.88 4.46
CA MET A 167 7.20 -13.83 3.44
C MET A 167 8.03 -12.62 3.90
N SER A 168 8.03 -12.32 5.20
CA SER A 168 8.76 -11.21 5.80
C SER A 168 10.13 -11.57 6.36
N ASP A 169 10.53 -12.85 6.31
CA ASP A 169 11.82 -13.30 6.82
C ASP A 169 12.98 -12.67 6.04
N LEU A 170 13.90 -12.02 6.76
CA LEU A 170 15.10 -11.41 6.21
C LEU A 170 16.24 -12.42 6.04
N ASN A 171 16.20 -13.57 6.73
CA ASN A 171 17.24 -14.60 6.66
C ASN A 171 17.25 -15.35 5.33
N LYS A 172 16.24 -15.17 4.48
CA LYS A 172 16.22 -15.69 3.10
C LYS A 172 17.23 -15.02 2.17
N TYR A 173 17.81 -13.88 2.58
CA TYR A 173 18.87 -13.19 1.84
C TYR A 173 20.23 -13.56 2.40
N SER A 174 21.26 -13.63 1.54
CA SER A 174 22.63 -13.96 1.93
C SER A 174 23.62 -12.90 1.44
N PRO A 175 24.22 -12.07 2.34
CA PRO A 175 23.92 -11.99 3.78
C PRO A 175 22.53 -11.37 4.06
N PRO A 176 21.93 -11.61 5.25
CA PRO A 176 20.71 -10.93 5.64
C PRO A 176 20.90 -9.40 5.71
N PRO A 177 19.92 -8.60 5.25
CA PRO A 177 20.04 -7.16 5.26
C PRO A 177 20.10 -6.62 6.69
N GLN A 178 20.93 -5.61 6.91
CA GLN A 178 21.08 -4.91 8.18
C GLN A 178 20.18 -3.66 8.27
N SER A 179 20.05 -3.09 9.47
CA SER A 179 19.20 -1.92 9.70
C SER A 179 19.54 -0.71 8.78
N PRO A 180 20.81 -0.38 8.45
CA PRO A 180 21.09 0.71 7.51
C PRO A 180 20.52 0.47 6.11
N GLU A 181 20.57 -0.76 5.62
CA GLU A 181 20.03 -1.12 4.29
C GLU A 181 18.50 -1.02 4.27
N LEU A 182 17.85 -1.38 5.38
CA LEU A 182 16.40 -1.22 5.54
C LEU A 182 15.99 0.26 5.64
N TYR A 183 16.77 1.12 6.33
CA TYR A 183 16.54 2.56 6.31
C TYR A 183 16.69 3.15 4.89
N VAL A 184 17.69 2.70 4.13
CA VAL A 184 17.82 3.08 2.71
C VAL A 184 16.60 2.63 1.92
N ALA A 185 16.15 1.38 2.08
CA ALA A 185 14.95 0.87 1.41
C ALA A 185 13.69 1.68 1.78
N ALA A 186 13.50 1.99 3.06
CA ALA A 186 12.41 2.84 3.53
C ALA A 186 12.46 4.24 2.88
N SER A 187 13.64 4.85 2.80
CA SER A 187 13.82 6.16 2.16
C SER A 187 13.43 6.14 0.68
N LYS A 188 13.78 5.07 -0.05
CA LYS A 188 13.40 4.91 -1.47
C LYS A 188 11.89 4.86 -1.65
N HIS A 189 11.18 4.17 -0.76
CA HIS A 189 9.71 4.12 -0.79
C HIS A 189 9.09 5.49 -0.50
N PHE A 190 9.54 6.21 0.53
CA PHE A 190 9.05 7.58 0.79
C PHE A 190 9.36 8.54 -0.35
N GLN A 191 10.54 8.43 -0.97
CA GLN A 191 10.91 9.19 -2.15
C GLN A 191 9.99 8.87 -3.34
N GLN A 192 9.69 7.59 -3.56
CA GLN A 192 8.80 7.18 -4.65
C GLN A 192 7.38 7.71 -4.43
N ALA A 193 6.84 7.60 -3.20
CA ALA A 193 5.56 8.20 -2.85
C ALA A 193 5.54 9.71 -3.11
N LYS A 194 6.60 10.42 -2.70
CA LYS A 194 6.78 11.86 -2.98
C LYS A 194 6.72 12.15 -4.48
N ILE A 195 7.51 11.45 -5.30
CA ILE A 195 7.57 11.67 -6.76
C ILE A 195 6.20 11.42 -7.40
N ILE A 196 5.50 10.35 -6.99
CA ILE A 196 4.17 10.03 -7.51
C ILE A 196 3.20 11.18 -7.21
N LEU A 197 3.18 11.65 -5.96
CA LEU A 197 2.24 12.67 -5.49
C LEU A 197 2.53 14.06 -6.05
N GLU A 198 3.81 14.44 -6.21
CA GLU A 198 4.20 15.73 -6.81
C GLU A 198 3.80 15.84 -8.29
N ASN A 199 3.60 14.71 -8.97
CA ASN A 199 3.16 14.66 -10.36
C ASN A 199 1.63 14.66 -10.52
N ILE A 200 0.85 14.68 -9.44
CA ILE A 200 -0.62 14.74 -9.52
C ILE A 200 -1.05 16.17 -9.88
N PRO A 201 -1.78 16.37 -11.00
CA PRO A 201 -2.31 17.69 -11.34
C PRO A 201 -3.41 18.10 -10.35
N SER A 202 -3.37 19.35 -9.89
CA SER A 202 -4.31 19.90 -8.90
C SER A 202 -4.40 19.06 -7.60
N PRO A 203 -3.32 19.01 -6.81
CA PRO A 203 -3.27 18.19 -5.60
C PRO A 203 -4.29 18.66 -4.56
N ASP A 204 -5.09 17.73 -4.04
CA ASP A 204 -6.07 17.99 -3.00
C ASP A 204 -5.43 18.00 -1.59
N HIS A 205 -6.26 18.20 -0.56
CA HIS A 205 -5.78 18.19 0.83
C HIS A 205 -5.10 16.88 1.22
N GLU A 206 -5.57 15.76 0.68
CA GLU A 206 -5.03 14.45 1.00
C GLU A 206 -3.63 14.25 0.44
N VAL A 207 -3.43 14.58 -0.84
CA VAL A 207 -2.10 14.59 -1.47
C VAL A 207 -1.12 15.45 -0.68
N ASN A 208 -1.56 16.65 -0.27
CA ASN A 208 -0.73 17.57 0.48
C ASN A 208 -0.38 17.05 1.90
N ARG A 209 -1.31 16.38 2.60
CA ARG A 209 -1.03 15.76 3.90
C ARG A 209 0.01 14.66 3.77
N ILE A 210 -0.14 13.75 2.80
CA ILE A 210 0.81 12.66 2.60
C ILE A 210 2.19 13.21 2.21
N LEU A 211 2.27 14.25 1.37
CA LEU A 211 3.54 14.92 1.05
C LEU A 211 4.23 15.52 2.29
N LYS A 212 3.46 16.10 3.22
CA LYS A 212 3.99 16.62 4.50
C LYS A 212 4.55 15.53 5.41
N VAL A 213 4.18 14.26 5.20
CA VAL A 213 4.74 13.11 5.94
C VAL A 213 5.89 12.45 5.17
N ALA A 214 5.72 12.21 3.87
CA ALA A 214 6.70 11.54 3.03
C ALA A 214 8.04 12.28 2.97
N LYS A 215 8.02 13.61 2.87
CA LYS A 215 9.22 14.46 2.79
C LYS A 215 10.11 14.36 4.03
N PRO A 216 9.62 14.62 5.26
CA PRO A 216 10.45 14.46 6.46
C PRO A 216 10.88 13.00 6.66
N ASN A 217 9.98 12.03 6.46
CA ASN A 217 10.34 10.62 6.66
C ASN A 217 11.43 10.15 5.69
N PHE A 218 11.42 10.60 4.42
CA PHE A 218 12.53 10.38 3.48
C PHE A 218 13.87 10.87 4.05
N VAL A 219 13.90 12.10 4.57
CA VAL A 219 15.12 12.70 5.13
C VAL A 219 15.58 11.96 6.39
N VAL A 220 14.67 11.68 7.32
CA VAL A 220 14.96 10.98 8.58
C VAL A 220 15.52 9.58 8.32
N MET A 221 14.92 8.83 7.38
CA MET A 221 15.44 7.50 7.02
C MET A 221 16.85 7.58 6.41
N LYS A 222 17.15 8.60 5.60
CA LYS A 222 18.52 8.80 5.08
C LYS A 222 19.52 9.14 6.20
N LEU A 223 19.12 9.95 7.19
CA LEU A 223 19.97 10.27 8.34
C LEU A 223 20.29 9.02 9.16
N LEU A 224 19.28 8.19 9.44
CA LEU A 224 19.46 6.92 10.17
C LEU A 224 20.35 5.94 9.40
N ALA A 225 20.16 5.83 8.09
CA ALA A 225 21.04 5.05 7.22
C ALA A 225 22.51 5.52 7.28
N GLY A 226 22.73 6.84 7.43
CA GLY A 226 24.05 7.45 7.62
C GLY A 226 24.62 7.31 9.04
N GLY A 227 23.92 6.61 9.95
CA GLY A 227 24.38 6.39 11.33
C GLY A 227 23.99 7.48 12.33
N HIS A 228 23.15 8.44 11.94
CA HIS A 228 22.65 9.44 12.89
C HIS A 228 21.88 8.76 14.03
N LYS A 229 22.24 9.08 15.29
CA LYS A 229 21.66 8.45 16.50
C LYS A 229 21.73 6.91 16.49
N LYS A 230 22.75 6.32 15.87
CA LYS A 230 22.96 4.86 15.85
C LYS A 230 23.02 4.27 17.26
N GLU A 231 23.78 4.91 18.15
CA GLU A 231 23.97 4.47 19.54
C GLU A 231 22.82 4.87 20.47
N SER A 232 21.89 5.72 20.01
CA SER A 232 20.73 6.09 20.83
C SER A 232 19.77 4.93 20.96
N LYS A 233 19.38 4.65 22.22
CA LYS A 233 18.31 3.70 22.56
C LYS A 233 16.98 4.39 22.83
N VAL A 234 16.93 5.72 22.69
CA VAL A 234 15.67 6.46 22.82
C VAL A 234 14.76 6.09 21.65
N PRO A 235 13.53 5.58 21.91
CA PRO A 235 12.58 5.27 20.86
C PRO A 235 12.20 6.52 20.05
N PRO A 236 11.93 6.39 18.74
CA PRO A 236 11.38 7.48 17.94
C PRO A 236 9.96 7.81 18.39
N GLU A 237 9.57 9.08 18.21
CA GLU A 237 8.18 9.52 18.34
C GLU A 237 7.49 9.42 16.97
N PHE A 238 6.25 8.93 16.96
CA PHE A 238 5.40 8.87 15.77
C PHE A 238 4.28 9.89 15.90
N ASP A 239 4.40 11.00 15.15
CA ASP A 239 3.44 12.09 15.20
C ASP A 239 2.38 11.95 14.09
N PHE A 240 1.17 11.58 14.48
CA PHE A 240 0.02 11.42 13.59
C PHE A 240 -0.79 12.71 13.37
N SER A 241 -0.38 13.86 13.94
CA SER A 241 -1.12 15.13 13.82
C SER A 241 -1.31 15.62 12.39
N VAL A 242 -0.39 15.25 11.49
CA VAL A 242 -0.43 15.63 10.07
C VAL A 242 -1.32 14.69 9.25
N HIS A 243 -1.31 13.39 9.57
CA HIS A 243 -2.04 12.37 8.82
C HIS A 243 -2.39 11.18 9.71
N LYS A 244 -3.68 10.84 9.74
CA LYS A 244 -4.25 9.81 10.61
C LYS A 244 -3.73 8.40 10.42
N TYR A 245 -3.18 8.07 9.25
CA TYR A 245 -2.64 6.73 8.97
C TYR A 245 -1.13 6.68 8.85
N PHE A 246 -0.44 7.82 8.79
CA PHE A 246 1.00 7.85 8.50
C PHE A 246 1.65 8.89 9.41
N PRO A 247 2.50 8.47 10.34
CA PRO A 247 3.14 9.40 11.25
C PRO A 247 4.35 10.07 10.62
N VAL A 248 4.62 11.31 11.04
CA VAL A 248 5.96 11.90 10.90
C VAL A 248 6.86 11.26 11.95
N VAL A 249 7.96 10.64 11.52
CA VAL A 249 8.94 10.01 12.40
C VAL A 249 9.87 11.08 12.95
N LYS A 250 9.87 11.29 14.26
CA LYS A 250 10.77 12.21 14.95
C LYS A 250 11.81 11.45 15.75
N LEU A 251 13.06 11.87 15.62
CA LEU A 251 14.17 11.31 16.39
C LEU A 251 14.40 12.14 17.66
N VAL A 252 14.09 11.58 18.82
CA VAL A 252 14.31 12.20 20.14
C VAL A 252 15.76 12.10 20.59
#